data_AF-A0A497MS86-F1
#
_entry.id   AF-A0A497MS86-F1
#
_cell.length_a   1.000
_cell.length_b   1.000
_cell.length_c   1.000
_cell.angle_alpha   90.00
_cell.angle_beta   90.00
_cell.angle_gamma   90.00
#
_symmetry.space_group_name_H-M   'P 1'
#
loop_
_entity.id
_entity.type
_entity.pdbx_description
1 polymer ?
#
loop_
_entity_poly.entity_id
_entity_poly.type
_entity_poly.pdbx_seq_one_letter_code
_entity_poly.pdbx_strand_id
1 'polypeptide(L)'
;TKASGTPIAIESVFLENGTLTVLNIVWNTTGFAKGNYTITATADAVQGEIDVADNAFTDGWIVVSMVGDVTGPDGWPDGKVNMRDIGAIARCFGTQAGDPEYNANYDIVYDGKINMRDIGLAARHFGETDP
;
A
#
# COMPACT_ATOMS: atom_id res chain seq x y z
N THR A 1 0.37 3.32 25.72
CA THR A 1 -0.87 2.64 25.33
C THR A 1 -0.88 2.53 23.81
N LYS A 2 -0.43 1.39 23.26
CA LYS A 2 -0.47 1.15 21.81
C LYS A 2 -1.94 1.14 21.39
N ALA A 3 -2.35 2.10 20.56
CA ALA A 3 -3.67 2.06 19.93
C ALA A 3 -3.72 0.81 19.05
N SER A 4 -4.40 -0.23 19.50
CA SER A 4 -4.60 -1.46 18.74
C SER A 4 -5.65 -1.20 17.66
N GLY A 5 -5.18 -0.86 16.46
CA GLY A 5 -6.00 -1.01 15.26
C GLY A 5 -6.36 -2.49 15.05
N THR A 6 -7.44 -2.74 14.31
CA THR A 6 -7.85 -4.10 13.94
C THR A 6 -6.68 -4.83 13.25
N PRO A 7 -6.27 -6.02 13.72
CA PRO A 7 -5.20 -6.76 13.07
C PRO A 7 -5.60 -7.14 11.65
N ILE A 8 -4.71 -6.88 10.69
CA ILE A 8 -4.91 -7.24 9.28
C ILE A 8 -4.90 -8.77 9.12
N ALA A 9 -3.97 -9.44 9.79
CA ALA A 9 -3.87 -10.91 9.84
C ALA A 9 -3.10 -11.34 11.10
N ILE A 10 -3.28 -12.60 11.49
CA ILE A 10 -2.50 -13.28 12.53
C ILE A 10 -2.15 -14.66 11.96
N GLU A 11 -0.86 -14.97 11.89
CA GLU A 11 -0.35 -16.22 11.32
C GLU A 11 0.57 -16.92 12.32
N SER A 12 0.57 -18.25 12.28
CA SER A 12 1.47 -19.08 13.08
C SER A 12 2.36 -19.90 12.16
N VAL A 13 3.68 -19.81 12.35
CA VAL A 13 4.66 -20.53 11.55
C VAL A 13 5.65 -21.28 12.42
N PHE A 14 6.04 -22.47 11.98
CA PHE A 14 7.12 -23.24 12.59
C PHE A 14 8.39 -23.04 11.76
N LEU A 15 9.48 -22.61 12.40
CA LEU A 15 10.79 -22.44 11.78
C LEU A 15 11.80 -23.33 12.48
N GLU A 16 12.56 -24.09 11.69
CA GLU A 16 13.72 -24.79 12.21
C GLU A 16 14.86 -23.79 12.48
N ASN A 17 15.78 -24.15 13.38
CA ASN A 17 16.88 -23.27 13.75
C ASN A 17 17.70 -22.86 12.52
N GLY A 18 17.92 -21.55 12.36
CA GLY A 18 18.68 -20.97 11.26
C GLY A 18 17.93 -20.89 9.92
N THR A 19 16.63 -21.14 9.91
CA THR A 19 15.79 -21.02 8.69
C THR A 19 15.09 -19.66 8.61
N LEU A 20 14.75 -19.27 7.38
CA LEU A 20 13.98 -18.06 7.07
C LEU A 20 12.75 -18.45 6.26
N THR A 21 11.64 -17.75 6.52
CA THR A 21 10.41 -17.83 5.72
C THR A 21 9.92 -16.43 5.37
N VAL A 22 9.10 -16.33 4.33
CA VAL A 22 8.41 -15.11 3.93
C VAL A 22 6.91 -15.36 4.02
N LEU A 23 6.21 -14.53 4.79
CA LEU A 23 4.75 -14.54 4.88
C LEU A 23 4.18 -13.44 3.99
N ASN A 24 3.32 -13.81 3.04
CA ASN A 24 2.61 -12.86 2.19
C ASN A 24 1.21 -12.62 2.75
N ILE A 25 0.96 -11.42 3.27
CA ILE A 25 -0.35 -11.03 3.83
C ILE A 25 -1.01 -10.05 2.88
N VAL A 26 -2.26 -10.32 2.51
CA VAL A 26 -3.07 -9.42 1.68
C VAL A 26 -4.02 -8.64 2.57
N TRP A 27 -3.86 -7.32 2.60
CA TRP A 27 -4.80 -6.44 3.28
C TRP A 27 -5.93 -6.02 2.34
N ASN A 28 -7.14 -6.50 2.59
CA ASN A 28 -8.33 -5.99 1.91
C ASN A 28 -8.75 -4.66 2.56
N THR A 29 -8.53 -3.56 1.85
CA THR A 29 -8.87 -2.20 2.29
C THR A 29 -10.35 -1.84 2.03
N THR A 30 -11.15 -2.75 1.46
CA THR A 30 -12.59 -2.52 1.26
C THR A 30 -13.29 -2.24 2.58
N GLY A 31 -13.95 -1.09 2.67
CA GLY A 31 -14.69 -0.67 3.88
C GLY A 31 -13.83 -0.02 4.96
N PHE A 32 -12.52 0.09 4.77
CA PHE A 32 -11.68 0.97 5.60
C PHE A 32 -11.92 2.43 5.22
N ALA A 33 -11.83 3.31 6.22
CA ALA A 33 -11.86 4.75 5.97
C ALA A 33 -10.63 5.17 5.15
N LYS A 34 -10.75 6.27 4.41
CA LYS A 34 -9.61 6.87 3.75
C LYS A 34 -8.68 7.51 4.77
N GLY A 35 -7.39 7.56 4.47
CA GLY A 35 -6.38 8.17 5.32
C GLY A 35 -5.08 7.37 5.39
N ASN A 36 -4.19 7.82 6.29
CA ASN A 36 -2.87 7.25 6.48
C ASN A 36 -2.91 6.15 7.53
N TYR A 37 -2.37 4.98 7.17
CA TYR A 37 -2.25 3.83 8.04
C TYR A 37 -0.79 3.48 8.23
N THR A 38 -0.37 3.32 9.48
CA THR A 38 0.95 2.77 9.82
C THR A 38 0.83 1.25 9.93
N ILE A 39 1.65 0.53 9.16
CA ILE A 39 1.71 -0.93 9.25
C ILE A 39 2.74 -1.34 10.30
N THR A 40 2.33 -2.18 11.24
CA THR A 40 3.23 -2.77 12.22
C THR A 40 3.09 -4.29 12.20
N ALA A 41 4.23 -4.97 12.29
CA ALA A 41 4.31 -6.41 12.46
C ALA A 41 4.93 -6.72 13.81
N THR A 42 4.38 -7.72 14.49
CA THR A 42 4.93 -8.21 15.76
C THR A 42 4.96 -9.73 15.75
N ALA A 43 6.08 -10.30 16.20
CA ALA A 43 6.21 -11.71 16.49
C ALA A 43 6.06 -11.93 18.00
N ASP A 44 5.42 -13.04 18.39
CA ASP A 44 5.38 -13.45 19.79
C ASP A 44 6.73 -14.03 20.20
N ALA A 45 7.19 -13.70 21.40
CA ALA A 45 8.43 -14.23 21.94
C ALA A 45 8.33 -15.74 22.15
N VAL A 46 9.35 -16.47 21.69
CA VAL A 46 9.45 -17.93 21.87
C VAL A 46 10.02 -18.24 23.25
N GLN A 47 9.63 -19.37 23.84
CA GLN A 47 10.15 -19.78 25.14
C GLN A 47 11.68 -19.91 25.12
N GLY A 48 12.35 -19.16 26.01
CA GLY A 48 13.80 -19.16 26.13
C GLY A 48 14.52 -18.13 25.26
N GLU A 49 13.78 -17.36 24.45
CA GLU A 49 14.29 -16.20 23.74
C GLU A 49 14.59 -15.06 24.73
N ILE A 50 15.84 -14.58 24.71
CA ILE A 50 16.31 -13.50 25.59
C ILE A 50 16.30 -12.16 24.86
N ASP A 51 16.66 -12.16 23.59
CA ASP A 51 16.63 -10.97 22.73
C ASP A 51 15.29 -10.95 21.99
N VAL A 52 14.40 -10.05 22.39
CA VAL A 52 13.07 -9.87 21.78
C VAL A 52 12.93 -8.49 21.13
N ALA A 53 14.04 -7.76 20.98
CA ALA A 53 14.01 -6.37 20.53
C ALA A 53 13.65 -6.25 19.04
N ASP A 54 13.92 -7.28 18.25
CA ASP A 54 13.61 -7.39 16.82
C ASP A 54 12.25 -8.02 16.53
N ASN A 55 11.51 -8.46 17.56
CA ASN A 55 10.15 -9.01 17.41
C ASN A 55 9.08 -7.95 17.09
N ALA A 56 9.45 -6.67 16.97
CA ALA A 56 8.53 -5.61 16.56
C ALA A 56 9.13 -4.77 15.44
N PHE A 57 8.42 -4.69 14.31
CA PHE A 57 8.76 -3.85 13.20
C PHE A 57 7.61 -2.88 12.89
N THR A 58 7.94 -1.61 12.69
CA THR A 58 7.00 -0.58 12.22
C THR A 58 7.50 -0.10 10.87
N ASP A 59 6.70 -0.33 9.84
CA ASP A 59 6.99 0.13 8.50
C ASP A 59 6.51 1.58 8.30
N GLY A 60 6.63 2.09 7.08
CA GLY A 60 6.09 3.37 6.65
C GLY A 60 4.56 3.42 6.63
N TRP A 61 4.07 4.47 5.96
CA TRP A 61 2.64 4.69 5.80
C TRP A 61 2.12 4.12 4.49
N ILE A 62 0.90 3.58 4.56
CA ILE A 62 0.06 3.31 3.41
C ILE A 62 -1.07 4.33 3.43
N VAL A 63 -1.37 4.92 2.28
CA VAL A 63 -2.49 5.84 2.11
C VAL A 63 -3.63 5.10 1.44
N VAL A 64 -4.77 5.01 2.13
CA VAL A 64 -6.03 4.57 1.52
C VAL A 64 -6.72 5.82 0.97
N SER A 65 -6.74 5.98 -0.36
CA SER A 65 -7.31 7.15 -1.05
C SER A 65 -8.51 6.77 -1.93
N MET A 66 -9.17 7.77 -2.51
CA MET A 66 -10.19 7.53 -3.53
C MET A 66 -9.56 7.06 -4.84
N VAL A 67 -10.32 6.31 -5.64
CA VAL A 67 -9.87 5.87 -6.96
C VAL A 67 -9.52 7.09 -7.80
N GLY A 68 -8.29 7.11 -8.34
CA GLY A 68 -7.78 8.21 -9.16
C GLY A 68 -7.00 9.29 -8.40
N ASP A 69 -7.06 9.35 -7.07
CA ASP A 69 -6.21 10.21 -6.24
C ASP A 69 -4.95 9.43 -5.88
N VAL A 70 -3.94 9.57 -6.72
CA VAL A 70 -2.70 8.78 -6.66
C VAL A 70 -1.51 9.64 -6.25
N THR A 71 -1.61 10.98 -6.33
CA THR A 71 -0.53 11.87 -5.92
C THR A 71 -1.01 13.30 -5.65
N GLY A 72 -0.23 14.01 -4.83
CA GLY A 72 -0.45 15.41 -4.49
C GLY A 72 0.80 16.27 -4.62
N PRO A 73 0.77 17.51 -4.10
CA PRO A 73 1.91 18.40 -3.99
C PRO A 73 3.17 17.73 -3.43
N ASP A 74 2.99 16.89 -2.41
CA ASP A 74 4.05 16.24 -1.66
C ASP A 74 4.35 14.80 -2.13
N GLY A 75 3.79 14.39 -3.28
CA GLY A 75 3.98 13.05 -3.84
C GLY A 75 3.06 11.96 -3.27
N TRP A 76 2.13 12.33 -2.39
CA TRP A 76 1.13 11.44 -1.79
C TRP A 76 -0.29 11.92 -2.12
N PRO A 77 -1.30 11.03 -2.20
CA PRO A 77 -2.69 11.41 -2.43
C PRO A 77 -3.13 12.59 -1.56
N ASP A 78 -3.76 13.60 -2.15
CA ASP A 78 -4.10 14.87 -1.48
C ASP A 78 -5.60 15.08 -1.26
N GLY A 79 -6.39 14.03 -1.47
CA GLY A 79 -7.84 14.09 -1.36
C GLY A 79 -8.49 14.77 -2.56
N LYS A 80 -7.82 14.89 -3.71
CA LYS A 80 -8.39 15.51 -4.92
C LYS A 80 -7.92 14.84 -6.20
N VAL A 81 -8.85 14.28 -6.97
CA VAL A 81 -8.52 13.78 -8.31
C VAL A 81 -8.43 14.94 -9.30
N ASN A 82 -7.22 15.26 -9.75
CA ASN A 82 -6.98 16.38 -10.64
C ASN A 82 -5.92 16.08 -11.73
N MET A 83 -5.48 17.11 -12.47
CA MET A 83 -4.54 16.92 -13.57
C MET A 83 -3.15 16.46 -13.10
N ARG A 84 -2.84 16.64 -11.81
CA ARG A 84 -1.61 16.11 -11.22
C ARG A 84 -1.64 14.58 -11.18
N ASP A 85 -2.75 13.98 -10.80
CA ASP A 85 -2.95 12.53 -10.79
C ASP A 85 -2.84 11.95 -12.20
N ILE A 86 -3.63 12.52 -13.12
CA ILE A 86 -3.60 12.10 -14.53
C ILE A 86 -2.19 12.26 -15.10
N GLY A 87 -1.51 13.36 -14.81
CA GLY A 87 -0.14 13.61 -15.25
C GLY A 87 0.88 12.64 -14.64
N ALA A 88 0.66 12.17 -13.41
CA ALA A 88 1.50 11.17 -12.77
C ALA A 88 1.36 9.80 -13.40
N ILE A 89 0.13 9.34 -13.63
CA ILE A 89 -0.15 8.09 -14.33
C ILE A 89 0.42 8.16 -15.76
N ALA A 90 0.17 9.27 -16.47
CA ALA A 90 0.65 9.47 -17.84
C ALA A 90 2.19 9.48 -17.95
N ARG A 91 2.92 9.85 -16.90
CA ARG A 91 4.39 9.82 -16.88
C ARG A 91 4.94 8.39 -16.96
N CYS A 92 4.19 7.40 -16.46
CA CYS A 92 4.56 5.98 -16.51
C CYS A 92 3.84 5.23 -17.65
N PHE A 93 3.19 5.95 -18.57
CA PHE A 93 2.41 5.33 -19.66
C PHE A 93 3.27 4.40 -20.53
N GLY A 94 2.75 3.20 -20.78
CA GLY A 94 3.39 2.17 -21.60
C GLY A 94 4.32 1.23 -20.83
N THR A 95 4.56 1.47 -19.55
CA THR A 95 5.31 0.56 -18.68
C THR A 95 4.44 -0.59 -18.16
N GLN A 96 5.07 -1.69 -17.79
CA GLN A 96 4.43 -2.88 -17.22
C GLN A 96 5.22 -3.46 -16.04
N ALA A 97 4.57 -4.34 -15.26
CA ALA A 97 5.19 -4.98 -14.12
C ALA A 97 6.54 -5.64 -14.49
N GLY A 98 7.59 -5.24 -13.76
CA GLY A 98 8.97 -5.65 -14.01
C GLY A 98 9.84 -4.59 -14.69
N ASP A 99 9.24 -3.59 -15.32
CA ASP A 99 10.00 -2.45 -15.87
C ASP A 99 10.51 -1.53 -14.75
N PRO A 100 11.73 -0.95 -14.87
CA PRO A 100 12.28 -0.06 -13.84
C PRO A 100 11.41 1.19 -13.58
N GLU A 101 10.74 1.69 -14.60
CA GLU A 101 9.89 2.89 -14.54
C GLU A 101 8.43 2.58 -14.16
N TYR A 102 8.07 1.31 -14.00
CA TYR A 102 6.73 0.90 -13.58
C TYR A 102 6.48 1.26 -12.12
N ASN A 103 5.37 1.95 -11.86
CA ASN A 103 4.92 2.25 -10.52
C ASN A 103 3.53 1.64 -10.28
N ALA A 104 3.47 0.61 -9.43
CA ALA A 104 2.22 -0.09 -9.11
C ALA A 104 1.12 0.83 -8.56
N ASN A 105 1.46 1.97 -7.95
CA ASN A 105 0.46 2.95 -7.48
C ASN A 105 -0.25 3.68 -8.62
N TYR A 106 0.27 3.59 -9.85
CA TYR A 106 -0.31 4.21 -11.06
C TYR A 106 -1.01 3.19 -11.98
N ASP A 107 -0.88 1.89 -11.72
CA ASP A 107 -1.72 0.82 -12.31
C ASP A 107 -2.98 0.64 -11.47
N ILE A 108 -3.93 1.56 -11.65
CA ILE A 108 -5.14 1.66 -10.81
C ILE A 108 -6.26 0.72 -11.27
N VAL A 109 -6.09 0.06 -12.43
CA VAL A 109 -6.95 -1.07 -12.84
C VAL A 109 -6.38 -2.43 -12.44
N TYR A 110 -5.14 -2.46 -11.94
CA TYR A 110 -4.41 -3.64 -11.45
C TYR A 110 -4.25 -4.74 -12.50
N ASP A 111 -3.98 -4.38 -13.76
CA ASP A 111 -3.77 -5.33 -14.85
C ASP A 111 -2.29 -5.57 -15.21
N GLY A 112 -1.39 -4.97 -14.42
CA GLY A 112 0.05 -5.04 -14.57
C GLY A 112 0.61 -4.12 -15.65
N LYS A 113 -0.19 -3.19 -16.20
CA LYS A 113 0.21 -2.32 -17.32
C LYS A 113 -0.36 -0.92 -17.16
N ILE A 114 0.51 0.08 -17.12
CA ILE A 114 0.07 1.48 -17.06
C ILE A 114 -0.28 1.95 -18.48
N ASN A 115 -1.57 2.11 -18.76
CA ASN A 115 -2.06 2.45 -20.09
C ASN A 115 -3.30 3.37 -20.05
N MET A 116 -4.04 3.44 -21.16
CA MET A 116 -5.18 4.35 -21.29
C MET A 116 -6.37 3.92 -20.42
N ARG A 117 -6.37 2.68 -19.92
CA ARG A 117 -7.34 2.21 -18.93
C ARG A 117 -7.16 2.89 -17.59
N ASP A 118 -5.92 3.03 -17.10
CA ASP A 118 -5.59 3.75 -15.87
C ASP A 118 -5.93 5.22 -15.97
N ILE A 119 -5.45 5.86 -17.05
CA ILE A 119 -5.76 7.27 -17.32
C ILE A 119 -7.27 7.47 -17.44
N GLY A 120 -7.96 6.58 -18.16
CA GLY A 120 -9.41 6.62 -18.32
C GLY A 120 -10.16 6.44 -17.00
N LEU A 121 -9.69 5.55 -16.11
CA LEU A 121 -10.28 5.36 -14.79
C LEU A 121 -10.08 6.61 -13.91
N ALA A 122 -8.87 7.17 -13.85
CA ALA A 122 -8.61 8.41 -13.12
C ALA A 122 -9.45 9.59 -13.68
N ALA A 123 -9.54 9.71 -15.00
CA ALA A 123 -10.32 10.74 -15.66
C ALA A 123 -11.83 10.65 -15.37
N ARG A 124 -12.37 9.45 -15.12
CA ARG A 124 -13.78 9.28 -14.72
C ARG A 124 -14.08 9.85 -13.33
N HIS A 125 -13.08 9.89 -12.47
CA HIS A 125 -13.17 10.47 -11.13
C HIS A 125 -12.66 11.93 -11.06
N PHE A 126 -12.33 12.53 -12.21
CA PHE A 126 -11.74 13.87 -12.25
C PHE A 126 -12.65 14.92 -11.60
N GLY A 127 -12.07 15.71 -10.70
CA GLY A 127 -12.76 16.73 -9.93
C GLY A 127 -13.41 16.24 -8.64
N GLU A 128 -13.36 14.93 -8.35
CA GLU A 128 -13.78 14.41 -7.04
C GLU A 128 -12.81 14.87 -5.95
N THR A 129 -13.37 15.15 -4.78
CA THR A 129 -12.63 15.54 -3.57
C THR A 129 -13.15 14.78 -2.37
N ASP A 130 -12.26 14.33 -1.50
CA ASP A 130 -12.62 13.70 -0.23
C ASP A 130 -13.02 14.80 0.77
N PRO A 131 -14.20 14.69 1.43
CA PRO A 131 -14.67 15.69 2.39
C PRO A 131 -13.83 15.79 3.68
#